data_AF-A0A1B9IEL2-F1
#
_entry.id   AF-A0A1B9IEL2-F1
#
_cell.length_a   1.000
_cell.length_b   1.000
_cell.length_c   1.000
_cell.angle_alpha   90.00
_cell.angle_beta   90.00
_cell.angle_gamma   90.00
#
_symmetry.space_group_name_H-M   'P 1'
#
loop_
_entity.id
_entity.type
_entity.pdbx_description
1 polymer ?
#
loop_
_entity_poly.entity_id
_entity_poly.type
_entity_poly.pdbx_seq_one_letter_code
_entity_poly.pdbx_strand_id
1 'polypeptide(L)'
;MARTVSDPTGGGGRPSNASTSAGGGGRQSIGEPRRMKNTARKSTGGKAPRRSGPYNPAPGRSAPGYPRASMAESEGGTPRAKRRYRPGTVALREIRQYQKSTDLLIAKLPFSRVVREVALDLSSNEAGDLRWQSSAIMALQEAAEAFLVHLFEDA
;
A
#
# COMPACT_ATOMS: atom_id res chain seq x y z
N MET A 1 -55.02 -47.99 -25.90
CA MET A 1 -55.42 -46.88 -26.79
C MET A 1 -54.21 -45.99 -27.01
N ALA A 2 -53.88 -45.74 -28.27
CA ALA A 2 -52.68 -45.06 -28.75
C ALA A 2 -52.87 -43.55 -28.94
N ARG A 3 -51.73 -42.83 -28.99
CA ARG A 3 -51.36 -41.61 -29.76
C ARG A 3 -50.37 -40.78 -28.91
N THR A 4 -49.06 -40.68 -29.12
CA THR A 4 -48.19 -40.20 -30.25
C THR A 4 -48.51 -38.81 -30.78
N VAL A 5 -47.64 -37.83 -30.48
CA VAL A 5 -46.96 -36.83 -31.38
C VAL A 5 -46.02 -35.94 -30.52
N SER A 6 -44.68 -36.04 -30.63
CA SER A 6 -43.72 -35.26 -31.47
C SER A 6 -43.55 -33.79 -31.04
N ASP A 7 -42.38 -33.15 -30.92
CA ASP A 7 -40.97 -33.42 -31.28
C ASP A 7 -40.05 -32.45 -30.48
N PRO A 8 -38.75 -32.75 -30.29
CA PRO A 8 -37.74 -31.83 -29.73
C PRO A 8 -36.86 -31.18 -30.82
N THR A 9 -36.68 -29.85 -30.77
CA THR A 9 -35.80 -29.11 -31.69
C THR A 9 -34.41 -28.84 -31.10
N GLY A 10 -33.38 -29.39 -31.77
CA GLY A 10 -32.06 -28.77 -32.08
C GLY A 10 -31.07 -28.57 -30.92
N GLY A 11 -29.77 -28.85 -31.03
CA GLY A 11 -28.92 -29.22 -32.16
C GLY A 11 -27.44 -28.91 -31.81
N GLY A 12 -26.51 -29.68 -32.38
CA GLY A 12 -25.07 -29.40 -32.47
C GLY A 12 -24.25 -29.79 -31.23
N GLY A 13 -23.49 -30.89 -31.19
CA GLY A 13 -22.64 -31.45 -32.24
C GLY A 13 -21.22 -30.88 -32.11
N ARG A 14 -20.45 -31.37 -31.13
CA ARG A 14 -18.99 -31.13 -31.03
C ARG A 14 -18.27 -32.08 -32.00
N PRO A 15 -17.47 -31.60 -32.97
CA PRO A 15 -16.55 -32.48 -33.67
C PRO A 15 -15.25 -32.62 -32.87
N SER A 16 -14.95 -33.87 -32.55
CA SER A 16 -13.60 -34.41 -32.37
C SER A 16 -12.80 -34.26 -33.66
N ASN A 17 -11.49 -33.97 -33.56
CA ASN A 17 -10.55 -34.45 -34.56
C ASN A 17 -9.20 -34.74 -33.94
N ALA A 18 -8.74 -35.98 -34.15
CA ALA A 18 -7.43 -36.48 -33.78
C ALA A 18 -6.61 -36.74 -35.05
N SER A 19 -5.29 -36.57 -34.88
CA SER A 19 -4.18 -37.12 -35.67
C SER A 19 -3.88 -36.53 -37.06
N THR A 20 -2.66 -36.02 -37.22
CA THR A 20 -1.68 -36.54 -38.20
C THR A 20 -0.26 -36.09 -37.79
N SER A 21 0.68 -37.02 -37.95
CA SER A 21 2.12 -37.03 -37.67
C SER A 21 2.97 -36.01 -38.42
N ALA A 22 4.13 -35.61 -37.85
CA ALA A 22 5.48 -35.89 -38.38
C ALA A 22 6.55 -34.90 -37.84
N GLY A 23 7.63 -35.46 -37.26
CA GLY A 23 9.02 -35.13 -37.57
C GLY A 23 9.67 -33.81 -37.09
N GLY A 24 10.87 -33.93 -36.53
CA GLY A 24 11.93 -32.94 -36.73
C GLY A 24 12.50 -32.32 -35.45
N GLY A 25 13.68 -32.77 -35.04
CA GLY A 25 14.39 -32.26 -33.87
C GLY A 25 14.94 -30.84 -34.02
N GLY A 26 15.30 -30.24 -32.88
CA GLY A 26 16.00 -28.96 -32.82
C GLY A 26 16.19 -28.50 -31.38
N ARG A 27 17.22 -29.03 -30.71
CA ARG A 27 17.77 -28.47 -29.47
C ARG A 27 18.16 -27.02 -29.72
N GLN A 28 17.60 -26.04 -28.98
CA GLN A 28 18.29 -24.79 -28.72
C GLN A 28 18.10 -24.34 -27.27
N SER A 29 19.24 -23.96 -26.71
CA SER A 29 19.60 -23.60 -25.36
C SER A 29 18.75 -22.52 -24.68
N ILE A 30 18.56 -22.75 -23.39
CA ILE A 30 18.16 -21.82 -22.35
C ILE A 30 19.02 -20.55 -22.46
N GLY A 31 18.40 -19.41 -22.78
CA GLY A 31 19.09 -18.12 -22.88
C GLY A 31 19.40 -17.55 -21.51
N GLU A 32 20.69 -17.37 -21.21
CA GLU A 32 21.20 -16.62 -20.06
C GLU A 32 20.64 -15.18 -19.99
N PRO A 33 20.44 -14.61 -18.80
CA PRO A 33 20.09 -13.21 -18.65
C PRO A 33 21.29 -12.31 -19.00
N ARG A 34 21.09 -11.42 -19.97
CA ARG A 34 22.09 -10.42 -20.38
C ARG A 34 22.43 -9.46 -19.24
N ARG A 35 23.67 -9.54 -18.76
CA ARG A 35 24.31 -8.60 -17.82
C ARG A 35 24.39 -7.19 -18.45
N MET A 36 23.48 -6.29 -18.06
CA MET A 36 23.55 -4.87 -18.41
C MET A 36 24.70 -4.18 -17.66
N LYS A 37 25.70 -3.72 -18.40
CA LYS A 37 26.78 -2.88 -17.88
C LYS A 37 26.31 -1.43 -17.90
N ASN A 38 26.12 -0.82 -16.71
CA ASN A 38 25.92 0.62 -16.59
C ASN A 38 27.19 1.35 -17.02
N THR A 39 27.20 1.91 -18.23
CA THR A 39 28.25 2.84 -18.66
C THR A 39 27.84 4.26 -18.32
N ALA A 40 28.53 4.88 -17.37
CA ALA A 40 28.36 6.27 -17.01
C ALA A 40 28.58 7.17 -18.23
N ARG A 41 27.53 7.84 -18.72
CA ARG A 41 27.67 8.95 -19.69
C ARG A 41 27.83 10.26 -18.92
N LYS A 42 29.07 10.74 -18.91
CA LYS A 42 29.47 12.07 -18.44
C LYS A 42 28.91 13.11 -19.42
N SER A 43 27.88 13.86 -19.02
CA SER A 43 27.40 15.03 -19.80
C SER A 43 28.25 16.25 -19.43
N THR A 44 29.23 16.57 -20.26
CA THR A 44 29.91 17.86 -20.25
C THR A 44 29.07 18.87 -21.04
N GLY A 45 28.48 19.81 -20.32
CA GLY A 45 27.77 20.98 -20.84
C GLY A 45 26.93 21.55 -19.71
N GLY A 46 27.23 22.67 -19.08
CA GLY A 46 27.94 23.85 -19.55
C GLY A 46 27.08 25.03 -19.10
N LYS A 47 27.44 25.67 -17.98
CA LYS A 47 27.06 27.04 -17.60
C LYS A 47 28.00 27.49 -16.49
N ALA A 48 28.91 28.39 -16.83
CA ALA A 48 29.83 29.00 -15.87
C ALA A 48 29.03 29.88 -14.88
N PRO A 49 29.38 29.89 -13.58
CA PRO A 49 28.78 30.82 -12.63
C PRO A 49 29.25 32.24 -12.98
N ARG A 50 28.31 33.11 -13.39
CA ARG A 50 28.59 34.53 -13.52
C ARG A 50 28.80 35.12 -12.13
N ARG A 51 30.07 35.23 -11.76
CA ARG A 51 30.55 35.95 -10.59
C ARG A 51 30.54 37.46 -10.94
N SER A 52 29.50 38.19 -10.55
CA SER A 52 29.55 39.65 -10.45
C SER A 52 29.54 40.01 -8.97
N GLY A 53 30.58 40.71 -8.54
CA GLY A 53 30.82 41.12 -7.15
C GLY A 53 29.74 42.04 -6.57
N PRO A 54 29.93 42.46 -5.31
CA PRO A 54 28.87 43.03 -4.49
C PRO A 54 28.54 44.45 -4.94
N TYR A 55 27.38 44.61 -5.60
CA TYR A 55 26.78 45.92 -5.77
C TYR A 55 25.79 46.15 -4.63
N ASN A 56 26.21 46.90 -3.62
CA ASN A 56 25.35 47.45 -2.58
C ASN A 56 24.77 48.79 -3.07
N PRO A 57 23.46 48.90 -3.31
CA PRO A 57 22.74 50.14 -3.10
C PRO A 57 21.95 50.06 -1.78
N ALA A 58 22.20 51.04 -0.91
CA ALA A 58 21.59 51.25 0.40
C ALA A 58 20.06 51.52 0.32
N PRO A 59 19.32 51.50 1.45
CA PRO A 59 17.90 51.18 1.50
C PRO A 59 17.00 52.36 1.08
N GLY A 60 16.35 52.22 -0.07
CA GLY A 60 15.35 53.16 -0.57
C GLY A 60 13.92 52.70 -0.24
N ARG A 61 13.39 53.24 0.85
CA ARG A 61 11.98 53.46 1.23
C ARG A 61 10.88 52.71 0.45
N SER A 62 10.14 51.91 1.21
CA SER A 62 8.77 51.48 0.96
C SER A 62 7.85 52.66 0.61
N ALA A 63 7.02 52.50 -0.42
CA ALA A 63 5.76 53.21 -0.57
C ALA A 63 4.68 52.22 -1.06
N PRO A 64 3.49 52.19 -0.41
CA PRO A 64 2.46 51.19 -0.68
C PRO A 64 1.61 51.63 -1.87
N GLY A 65 1.56 50.80 -2.91
CA GLY A 65 0.83 51.13 -4.14
C GLY A 65 0.06 49.92 -4.67
N TYR A 66 -1.20 49.81 -4.24
CA TYR A 66 -2.30 49.03 -4.82
C TYR A 66 -2.19 47.48 -4.78
N PRO A 67 -3.23 46.76 -4.33
CA PRO A 67 -3.30 45.32 -4.54
C PRO A 67 -3.50 45.09 -6.04
N ARG A 68 -2.48 44.55 -6.72
CA ARG A 68 -2.68 44.02 -8.08
C ARG A 68 -3.55 42.77 -7.94
N ALA A 69 -4.86 42.98 -7.99
CA ALA A 69 -5.83 41.98 -8.37
C ALA A 69 -5.51 41.52 -9.80
N SER A 70 -4.70 40.48 -9.91
CA SER A 70 -4.83 39.48 -10.97
C SER A 70 -5.28 38.23 -10.21
N MET A 71 -6.57 37.89 -10.12
CA MET A 71 -7.42 37.54 -11.26
C MET A 71 -6.59 36.93 -12.40
N ALA A 72 -5.92 35.84 -12.04
CA ALA A 72 -5.75 34.70 -12.92
C ALA A 72 -6.31 33.51 -12.14
N GLU A 73 -7.63 33.42 -12.11
CA GLU A 73 -8.30 32.12 -11.98
C GLU A 73 -7.78 31.26 -13.13
N SER A 74 -6.77 30.45 -12.83
CA SER A 74 -6.33 29.38 -13.70
C SER A 74 -7.39 28.26 -13.62
N GLU A 75 -8.57 28.53 -14.15
CA GLU A 75 -9.54 27.51 -14.59
C GLU A 75 -8.94 26.75 -15.78
N GLY A 76 -7.96 25.91 -15.48
CA GLY A 76 -7.20 25.17 -16.50
C GLY A 76 -6.06 24.35 -15.93
N GLY A 77 -5.99 24.16 -14.60
CA GLY A 77 -5.02 23.27 -14.00
C GLY A 77 -5.40 21.83 -14.29
N THR A 78 -4.66 21.16 -15.18
CA THR A 78 -4.64 19.70 -15.25
C THR A 78 -4.60 19.13 -13.84
N PRO A 79 -5.39 18.08 -13.50
CA PRO A 79 -5.44 17.57 -12.14
C PRO A 79 -4.02 17.22 -11.73
N ARG A 80 -3.43 18.01 -10.82
CA ARG A 80 -2.07 17.80 -10.35
C ARG A 80 -2.05 16.38 -9.80
N ALA A 81 -1.30 15.50 -10.45
CA ALA A 81 -1.16 14.13 -10.00
C ALA A 81 -0.79 14.17 -8.51
N LYS A 82 -1.59 13.49 -7.67
CA LYS A 82 -1.33 13.46 -6.23
C LYS A 82 0.09 12.95 -6.02
N ARG A 83 0.95 13.77 -5.42
CA ARG A 83 2.35 13.43 -5.20
C ARG A 83 2.42 12.17 -4.34
N ARG A 84 2.95 11.08 -4.90
CA ARG A 84 3.15 9.82 -4.19
C ARG A 84 4.43 9.90 -3.34
N TYR A 85 4.35 9.43 -2.10
CA TYR A 85 5.53 9.27 -1.26
C TYR A 85 6.41 8.12 -1.77
N ARG A 86 7.72 8.23 -1.57
CA ARG A 86 8.64 7.11 -1.84
C ARG A 86 8.37 5.97 -0.84
N PRO A 87 8.57 4.70 -1.22
CA PRO A 87 8.53 3.58 -0.28
C PRO A 87 9.36 3.87 0.98
N GLY A 88 8.85 3.47 2.14
CA GLY A 88 9.48 3.75 3.44
C GLY A 88 9.25 5.16 4.02
N THR A 89 8.88 6.16 3.21
CA THR A 89 8.68 7.54 3.71
C THR A 89 7.49 7.68 4.64
N VAL A 90 6.42 6.90 4.41
CA VAL A 90 5.24 6.89 5.27
C VAL A 90 5.50 6.02 6.50
N ALA A 91 6.05 4.81 6.30
CA ALA A 91 6.41 3.91 7.40
C ALA A 91 7.35 4.57 8.43
N LEU A 92 8.42 5.25 8.00
CA LEU A 92 9.32 5.95 8.94
C LEU A 92 8.65 7.08 9.71
N ARG A 93 7.60 7.69 9.14
CA ARG A 93 6.82 8.73 9.81
C ARG A 93 5.90 8.11 10.85
N GLU A 94 5.25 7.01 10.51
CA GLU A 94 4.37 6.25 11.40
C GLU A 94 5.16 5.65 12.57
N ILE A 95 6.34 5.07 12.33
CA ILE A 95 7.24 4.56 13.39
C ILE A 95 7.56 5.67 14.38
N ARG A 96 8.00 6.85 13.90
CA ARG A 96 8.29 7.99 14.78
C ARG A 96 7.06 8.51 15.52
N GLN A 97 5.88 8.46 14.89
CA GLN A 97 4.64 8.88 15.50
C GLN A 97 4.26 7.94 16.65
N TYR A 98 4.26 6.62 16.40
CA TYR A 98 3.85 5.62 17.39
C TYR A 98 4.85 5.45 18.52
N GLN A 99 6.15 5.60 18.26
CA GLN A 99 7.18 5.60 19.31
C GLN A 99 7.10 6.82 20.24
N LYS A 100 6.44 7.91 19.84
CA LYS A 100 6.26 9.11 20.67
C LYS A 100 5.03 9.01 21.59
N SER A 101 4.02 8.26 21.17
CA SER A 101 2.78 8.04 21.92
C SER A 101 2.82 6.76 22.73
N THR A 102 1.89 6.61 23.66
CA THR A 102 1.62 5.36 24.38
C THR A 102 0.17 4.92 24.17
N ASP A 103 -0.41 5.31 23.03
CA ASP A 103 -1.79 4.96 22.68
C ASP A 103 -1.86 3.49 22.27
N LEU A 104 -2.91 2.80 22.69
CA LEU A 104 -3.18 1.43 22.25
C LEU A 104 -3.56 1.42 20.76
N LEU A 105 -2.95 0.51 20.01
CA LEU A 105 -3.08 0.41 18.56
C LEU A 105 -4.14 -0.61 18.14
N ILE A 106 -4.46 -1.58 19.00
CA ILE A 106 -5.51 -2.56 18.73
C ILE A 106 -6.88 -1.99 19.13
N ALA A 107 -7.89 -2.17 18.26
CA ALA A 107 -9.24 -1.71 18.56
C ALA A 107 -9.84 -2.49 19.76
N LYS A 108 -10.35 -1.75 20.75
CA LYS A 108 -10.83 -2.30 22.04
C LYS A 108 -11.97 -3.32 21.91
N LEU A 109 -12.96 -3.06 21.05
CA LEU A 109 -14.13 -3.94 20.93
C LEU A 109 -13.78 -5.30 20.29
N PRO A 110 -13.06 -5.37 19.15
CA PRO A 110 -12.56 -6.63 18.62
C PRO A 110 -11.67 -7.38 19.63
N PHE A 111 -10.75 -6.70 20.31
CA PHE A 111 -9.89 -7.32 21.32
C PHE A 111 -10.71 -7.92 22.47
N SER A 112 -11.69 -7.17 22.99
CA SER A 112 -12.56 -7.68 24.05
C SER A 112 -13.37 -8.91 23.63
N ARG A 113 -13.78 -9.01 22.37
CA ARG A 113 -14.49 -10.20 21.85
C ARG A 113 -13.57 -11.42 21.86
N VAL A 114 -12.34 -11.27 21.37
CA VAL A 114 -11.35 -12.35 21.35
C VAL A 114 -11.02 -12.81 22.77
N VAL A 115 -10.84 -11.90 23.72
CA VAL A 115 -10.59 -12.27 25.13
C VAL A 115 -11.73 -13.12 25.69
N ARG A 116 -12.99 -12.76 25.41
CA ARG A 116 -14.15 -13.51 25.88
C ARG A 116 -14.30 -14.86 25.18
N GLU A 117 -14.05 -14.91 23.88
CA GLU A 117 -14.05 -16.16 23.10
C GLU A 117 -13.03 -17.16 23.66
N VAL A 118 -11.77 -16.74 23.80
CA VAL A 118 -10.70 -17.59 24.36
C VAL A 118 -11.02 -18.02 25.79
N ALA A 119 -11.58 -17.11 26.61
CA ALA A 119 -11.92 -17.46 27.98
C ALA A 119 -13.04 -18.50 28.07
N LEU A 120 -14.02 -18.45 27.16
CA LEU A 120 -15.08 -19.45 27.09
C LEU A 120 -14.53 -20.83 26.71
N ASP A 121 -13.57 -20.87 25.78
CA ASP A 121 -12.90 -22.12 25.39
C ASP A 121 -12.06 -22.72 26.53
N LEU A 122 -11.50 -21.87 27.38
CA LEU A 122 -10.66 -22.29 28.51
C LEU A 122 -11.46 -22.62 29.78
N SER A 123 -12.65 -22.05 29.95
CA SER A 123 -13.55 -22.41 31.04
C SER A 123 -14.17 -23.78 30.77
N SER A 124 -13.83 -24.78 31.57
CA SER A 124 -14.59 -26.03 31.58
C SER A 124 -16.05 -25.76 32.00
N ASN A 125 -16.97 -26.63 31.58
CA ASN A 125 -18.44 -26.47 31.78
C ASN A 125 -18.92 -26.26 33.24
N GLU A 126 -18.01 -26.31 34.22
CA GLU A 126 -18.24 -26.06 35.65
C GLU A 126 -18.05 -24.57 36.03
N ALA A 127 -17.31 -23.82 35.23
CA ALA A 127 -17.17 -22.38 35.38
C ALA A 127 -18.32 -21.71 34.63
N GLY A 128 -19.32 -21.22 35.36
CA GLY A 128 -20.47 -20.50 34.81
C GLY A 128 -20.10 -19.20 34.08
N ASP A 129 -21.09 -18.33 33.84
CA ASP A 129 -20.90 -17.09 33.07
C ASP A 129 -19.78 -16.19 33.65
N LEU A 130 -18.66 -16.08 32.94
CA LEU A 130 -17.50 -15.30 33.34
C LEU A 130 -17.78 -13.80 33.17
N ARG A 131 -17.81 -13.09 34.29
CA ARG A 131 -17.98 -11.64 34.31
C ARG A 131 -16.63 -10.94 34.23
N TRP A 132 -16.55 -9.91 33.40
CA TRP A 132 -15.33 -9.17 33.13
C TRP A 132 -15.40 -7.77 33.67
N GLN A 133 -14.38 -7.37 34.43
CA GLN A 133 -14.12 -5.98 34.77
C GLN A 133 -13.55 -5.24 33.55
N SER A 134 -13.95 -3.99 33.34
CA SER A 134 -13.43 -3.18 32.22
C SER A 134 -11.92 -2.98 32.29
N SER A 135 -11.36 -2.75 33.48
CA SER A 135 -9.92 -2.60 33.68
C SER A 135 -9.15 -3.91 33.45
N ALA A 136 -9.76 -5.07 33.67
CA ALA A 136 -9.10 -6.35 33.38
C ALA A 136 -8.88 -6.54 31.88
N ILE A 137 -9.89 -6.20 31.07
CA ILE A 137 -9.75 -6.23 29.60
C ILE A 137 -8.68 -5.24 29.13
N MET A 138 -8.62 -4.04 29.72
CA MET A 138 -7.58 -3.06 29.40
C MET A 138 -6.18 -3.55 29.78
N ALA A 139 -6.01 -4.13 30.96
CA ALA A 139 -4.72 -4.67 31.40
C ALA A 139 -4.23 -5.82 30.50
N LEU A 140 -5.14 -6.71 30.07
CA LEU A 140 -4.81 -7.75 29.09
C LEU A 140 -4.38 -7.16 27.75
N GLN A 141 -5.01 -6.07 27.32
CA GLN A 141 -4.65 -5.40 26.08
C GLN A 141 -3.27 -4.74 26.17
N GLU A 142 -3.00 -4.00 27.25
CA GLU A 142 -1.70 -3.38 27.49
C GLU A 142 -0.58 -4.42 27.49
N ALA A 143 -0.76 -5.54 28.20
CA ALA A 143 0.22 -6.62 28.24
C ALA A 143 0.43 -7.27 26.86
N ALA A 144 -0.65 -7.53 26.12
CA ALA A 144 -0.57 -8.12 24.79
C ALA A 144 0.15 -7.22 23.78
N GLU A 145 -0.18 -5.92 23.76
CA GLU A 145 0.48 -4.97 22.87
C GLU A 145 1.95 -4.77 23.24
N ALA A 146 2.28 -4.66 24.53
CA ALA A 146 3.66 -4.58 24.98
C ALA A 146 4.48 -5.82 24.57
N PHE A 147 3.89 -7.02 24.70
CA PHE A 147 4.53 -8.26 24.27
C PHE A 147 4.79 -8.29 22.76
N LEU A 148 3.81 -7.88 21.94
CA LEU A 148 3.96 -7.85 20.48
C LEU A 148 4.98 -6.80 20.01
N VAL A 149 5.01 -5.63 20.65
CA VAL A 149 6.03 -4.60 20.35
C VAL A 149 7.42 -5.14 20.63
N HIS A 150 7.63 -5.73 21.81
CA HIS A 150 8.92 -6.31 22.17
C HIS A 150 9.34 -7.44 21.21
N LEU A 151 8.40 -8.30 20.80
CA LEU A 151 8.65 -9.35 19.81
C LEU A 151 9.11 -8.79 18.45
N PHE A 152 8.58 -7.65 18.01
CA PHE A 152 8.98 -7.00 16.76
C PHE A 152 10.27 -6.17 16.87
N GLU A 153 10.71 -5.82 18.07
CA GLU A 153 12.00 -5.15 18.29
C GLU A 153 13.18 -6.11 18.08
N ASP A 154 13.00 -7.39 18.46
CA ASP A 154 14.04 -8.42 18.39
C ASP A 154 14.08 -9.20 17.06
N ALA A 155 13.02 -9.13 16.25
CA ALA A 155 12.87 -9.87 14.99
C ALA A 155 13.62 -9.23 13.80
#